data_AF-A0A0Q4Z229-F1
#
_entry.id   AF-A0A0Q4Z229-F1
#
_cell.length_a   1.000
_cell.length_b   1.000
_cell.length_c   1.000
_cell.angle_alpha   90.00
_cell.angle_beta   90.00
_cell.angle_gamma   90.00
#
_symmetry.space_group_name_H-M   'P 1'
#
loop_
_entity.id
_entity.type
_entity.pdbx_description
1 polymer ?
#
loop_
_entity_poly.entity_id
_entity_poly.type
_entity_poly.pdbx_seq_one_letter_code
_entity_poly.pdbx_strand_id
1 'polypeptide(L)'
;MAHRPRSAAEHIAEIAARVAARAMEPAAETKPEREWQHAKRDRHEVGGNGGPLLEPVGPDLRFGAREVLKVAELMLGSRCTTSAALLLGENPRQVRRWRSGDAEPPRAARHWLVMECRTRIAELQAAVEELARLDPPPPPPEPPAPTAPQRQPCDPRQVDLEDWLDATKP
;
A
#
# COMPACT_ATOMS: atom_id res chain seq x y z
N MET A 1 18.66 -1.78 38.62
CA MET A 1 17.99 -0.48 38.81
C MET A 1 16.85 -0.41 37.80
N ALA A 2 15.60 -0.46 38.26
CA ALA A 2 14.43 -0.49 37.39
C ALA A 2 14.11 0.92 36.88
N HIS A 3 14.00 1.09 35.56
CA HIS A 3 13.65 2.35 34.92
C HIS A 3 12.16 2.61 35.17
N ARG A 4 11.83 3.53 36.09
CA ARG A 4 10.44 3.92 36.34
C ARG A 4 9.92 4.66 35.10
N PRO A 5 8.80 4.23 34.49
CA PRO A 5 8.20 4.98 33.40
C PRO A 5 7.69 6.32 33.94
N ARG A 6 8.08 7.42 33.29
CA ARG A 6 7.61 8.76 33.64
C ARG A 6 6.08 8.81 33.51
N SER A 7 5.43 9.38 34.51
CA SER A 7 3.97 9.56 34.47
C SER A 7 3.60 10.64 33.44
N ALA A 8 2.36 10.59 32.94
CA ALA A 8 1.86 11.59 32.01
C ALA A 8 1.96 13.02 32.58
N ALA A 9 1.76 13.18 33.89
CA ALA A 9 1.88 14.46 34.58
C ALA A 9 3.32 15.03 34.54
N GLU A 10 4.33 14.17 34.71
CA GLU A 10 5.74 14.58 34.63
C GLU A 10 6.11 15.03 33.22
N HIS A 11 5.61 14.34 32.19
CA HIS A 11 5.86 14.72 30.81
C HIS A 11 5.17 16.04 30.44
N ILE A 12 3.94 16.26 30.92
CA ILE A 12 3.22 17.53 30.70
C ILE A 12 3.96 18.69 31.39
N ALA A 13 4.45 18.48 32.61
CA ALA A 13 5.24 19.49 33.33
C ALA A 13 6.56 19.82 32.60
N GLU A 14 7.23 18.81 32.04
CA GLU A 14 8.44 18.98 31.23
C GLU A 14 8.18 19.81 29.96
N ILE A 15 7.07 19.55 29.26
CA ILE A 15 6.65 20.32 28.08
C ILE A 15 6.33 21.77 28.47
N ALA A 16 5.57 21.97 29.56
CA ALA A 16 5.22 23.31 30.04
C ALA A 16 6.47 24.12 30.40
N ALA A 17 7.45 23.50 31.07
CA ALA A 17 8.72 24.14 31.41
C ALA A 17 9.52 24.54 30.17
N ARG A 18 9.55 23.69 29.12
CA ARG A 18 10.23 24.03 27.85
C ARG A 18 9.57 25.18 27.11
N VAL A 19 8.24 25.25 27.13
CA VAL A 19 7.49 26.37 26.51
C VAL A 19 7.74 27.67 27.27
N ALA A 20 7.71 27.62 28.61
CA ALA A 20 7.99 28.79 29.45
C ALA A 20 9.43 29.29 29.26
N ALA A 21 10.42 28.39 29.21
CA ALA A 21 11.82 28.76 28.95
C ALA A 21 11.98 29.47 27.60
N ARG A 22 11.29 29.00 26.55
CA ARG A 22 11.33 29.62 25.23
C ARG A 22 10.63 30.98 25.19
N ALA A 23 9.64 31.21 26.04
CA ALA A 23 8.95 32.49 26.15
C ALA A 23 9.80 33.56 26.88
N MET A 24 10.79 33.13 27.68
CA MET A 24 11.73 34.02 28.37
C MET A 24 13.00 34.31 27.55
N GLU A 25 13.16 33.69 26.37
CA GLU A 25 14.25 34.04 25.46
C GLU A 25 14.05 35.48 24.96
N PRO A 26 15.08 36.34 25.04
CA PRO A 26 14.99 37.70 24.55
C PRO A 26 14.66 37.70 23.05
N ALA A 27 13.79 38.60 22.63
CA ALA A 27 13.45 38.76 21.22
C ALA A 27 14.73 38.92 20.41
N ALA A 28 14.96 38.01 19.45
CA ALA A 28 16.12 38.04 18.59
C ALA A 28 16.23 39.43 17.94
N GLU A 29 17.42 40.02 18.00
CA GLU A 29 17.70 41.32 17.38
C GLU A 29 17.18 41.36 15.94
N THR A 30 16.44 42.42 15.63
CA THR A 30 15.89 42.69 14.31
C THR A 30 17.05 42.78 13.32
N LYS A 31 17.26 41.70 12.57
CA LYS A 31 18.29 41.63 11.54
C LYS A 31 18.10 42.80 10.56
N PRO A 32 19.17 43.51 10.16
CA PRO A 32 19.06 44.57 9.18
C PRO A 32 18.42 44.01 7.89
N GLU A 33 17.54 44.81 7.30
CA GLU A 33 16.86 44.50 6.04
C GLU A 33 17.90 44.12 4.99
N ARG A 34 17.94 42.82 4.65
CA ARG A 34 18.78 42.34 3.55
C ARG A 34 18.23 42.92 2.27
N GLU A 35 19.01 43.77 1.61
CA GLU A 35 18.81 44.09 0.21
C GLU A 35 18.81 42.79 -0.59
N TRP A 36 17.68 42.46 -1.18
CA TRP A 36 17.55 41.28 -2.04
C TRP A 36 18.29 41.53 -3.34
N GLN A 37 19.57 41.16 -3.37
CA GLN A 37 20.28 40.99 -4.63
C GLN A 37 19.70 39.77 -5.33
N HIS A 38 18.76 40.00 -6.26
CA HIS A 38 18.34 38.97 -7.21
C HIS A 38 19.56 38.56 -8.03
N ALA A 39 20.14 37.40 -7.73
CA ALA A 39 21.08 36.77 -8.63
C ALA A 39 20.37 36.58 -9.98
N LYS A 40 20.77 37.37 -10.99
CA LYS A 40 20.43 37.09 -12.39
C LYS A 40 21.05 35.74 -12.70
N ARG A 41 20.20 34.72 -12.70
CA ARG A 41 20.60 33.34 -12.91
C ARG A 41 20.46 33.07 -14.40
N ASP A 42 21.57 33.09 -15.13
CA ASP A 42 21.61 32.57 -16.49
C ASP A 42 21.20 31.10 -16.42
N ARG A 43 20.03 30.82 -17.00
CA ARG A 43 19.26 29.58 -16.77
C ARG A 43 19.83 28.37 -17.49
N HIS A 44 21.01 28.49 -18.11
CA HIS A 44 21.52 27.54 -19.09
C HIS A 44 22.56 26.56 -18.55
N GLU A 45 23.13 26.76 -17.36
CA GLU A 45 24.29 25.94 -16.92
C GLU A 45 24.19 25.39 -15.49
N VAL A 46 23.17 25.77 -14.71
CA VAL A 46 23.09 25.43 -13.28
C VAL A 46 21.77 24.74 -12.94
N GLY A 47 21.85 23.44 -12.65
CA GLY A 47 20.74 22.67 -12.08
C GLY A 47 20.25 23.29 -10.75
N GLY A 48 18.96 23.14 -10.47
CA GLY A 48 18.37 23.67 -9.23
C GLY A 48 19.17 23.25 -7.98
N ASN A 49 19.45 24.23 -7.10
CA ASN A 49 20.28 24.15 -5.89
C ASN A 49 21.83 24.11 -6.06
N GLY A 50 22.38 24.52 -7.21
CA GLY A 50 23.84 24.70 -7.34
C GLY A 50 24.62 23.39 -7.45
N GLY A 51 23.92 22.28 -7.66
CA GLY A 51 24.52 21.04 -8.13
C GLY A 51 24.80 21.13 -9.65
N PRO A 52 25.69 20.27 -10.16
CA PRO A 52 25.94 20.19 -11.60
C PRO A 52 24.63 19.97 -12.35
N LEU A 53 24.54 20.52 -13.56
CA LEU A 53 23.44 20.28 -14.47
C LEU A 53 23.36 18.76 -14.70
N LEU A 54 22.32 18.12 -14.16
CA LEU A 54 22.06 16.73 -14.46
C LEU A 54 21.49 16.68 -15.87
N GLU A 55 22.09 15.88 -16.75
CA GLU A 55 21.52 15.62 -18.06
C GLU A 55 20.07 15.16 -17.88
N PRO A 56 19.12 15.68 -18.69
CA PRO A 56 17.76 15.18 -18.68
C PRO A 56 17.84 13.70 -19.04
N VAL A 57 17.58 12.85 -18.04
CA VAL A 57 17.67 11.42 -18.24
C VAL A 57 16.59 11.04 -19.26
N GLY A 58 17.00 10.34 -20.31
CA GLY A 58 16.23 10.16 -21.54
C GLY A 58 14.81 9.61 -21.32
N PRO A 59 13.95 9.69 -22.35
CA PRO A 59 12.54 9.27 -22.27
C PRO A 59 12.31 7.82 -21.79
N ASP A 60 13.36 6.99 -21.77
CA ASP A 60 13.36 5.61 -21.32
C ASP A 60 13.28 5.43 -19.80
N LEU A 61 13.62 6.46 -19.01
CA LEU A 61 13.58 6.41 -17.53
C LEU A 61 12.20 6.67 -16.92
N ARG A 62 11.18 6.72 -17.77
CA ARG A 62 9.77 6.80 -17.36
C ARG A 62 9.25 5.49 -16.75
N PHE A 63 9.96 4.38 -16.97
CA PHE A 63 9.54 3.07 -16.48
C PHE A 63 10.02 2.80 -15.06
N GLY A 64 9.08 2.64 -14.12
CA GLY A 64 9.32 2.13 -12.78
C GLY A 64 9.16 3.16 -11.67
N ALA A 65 9.33 4.45 -11.94
CA ALA A 65 9.30 5.49 -10.91
C ALA A 65 7.86 5.87 -10.48
N ARG A 66 6.91 5.84 -11.42
CA ARG A 66 5.47 5.99 -11.13
C ARG A 66 4.91 4.78 -10.38
N GLU A 67 5.34 3.59 -10.78
CA GLU A 67 4.93 2.31 -10.20
C GLU A 67 5.42 2.19 -8.75
N VAL A 68 6.69 2.55 -8.51
CA VAL A 68 7.30 2.61 -7.17
C VAL A 68 6.53 3.53 -6.23
N LEU A 69 6.11 4.69 -6.72
CA LEU A 69 5.36 5.63 -5.88
C LEU A 69 3.88 5.29 -5.74
N LYS A 70 3.29 4.63 -6.74
CA LYS A 70 1.95 4.08 -6.61
C LYS A 70 1.90 3.02 -5.51
N VAL A 71 2.90 2.16 -5.47
CA VAL A 71 3.11 1.18 -4.41
C VAL A 71 3.30 1.87 -3.05
N ALA A 72 4.21 2.85 -2.96
CA ALA A 72 4.44 3.57 -1.70
C ALA A 72 3.19 4.34 -1.21
N GLU A 73 2.37 4.87 -2.12
CA GLU A 73 1.09 5.51 -1.79
C GLU A 73 0.08 4.53 -1.20
N LEU A 74 -0.06 3.35 -1.78
CA LEU A 74 -0.95 2.31 -1.25
C LEU A 74 -0.51 1.82 0.14
N MET A 75 0.79 1.77 0.40
CA MET A 75 1.33 1.31 1.69
C MET A 75 1.33 2.39 2.78
N LEU A 76 1.69 3.63 2.44
CA LEU A 76 2.01 4.70 3.39
C LEU A 76 0.98 5.83 3.40
N GLY A 77 -0.02 5.77 2.53
CA GLY A 77 -1.08 6.76 2.41
C GLY A 77 -0.65 8.06 1.72
N SER A 78 -1.43 9.12 1.93
CA SER A 78 -1.32 10.41 1.22
C SER A 78 -0.01 11.19 1.45
N ARG A 79 0.79 10.81 2.48
CA ARG A 79 2.11 11.38 2.76
C ARG A 79 3.27 10.48 2.31
N CYS A 80 3.05 9.67 1.28
CA CYS A 80 4.00 8.66 0.84
C CYS A 80 5.39 9.18 0.50
N THR A 81 5.56 10.39 -0.03
CA THR A 81 6.89 10.88 -0.42
C THR A 81 7.84 11.11 0.75
N THR A 82 7.33 11.62 1.88
CA THR A 82 8.17 11.89 3.05
C THR A 82 8.42 10.59 3.82
N SER A 83 7.39 9.77 3.97
CA SER A 83 7.50 8.47 4.63
C SER A 83 8.40 7.51 3.85
N ALA A 84 8.28 7.45 2.52
CA ALA A 84 9.14 6.64 1.66
C ALA A 84 10.60 7.12 1.72
N ALA A 85 10.83 8.43 1.74
CA ALA A 85 12.18 8.98 1.91
C ALA A 85 12.83 8.50 3.23
N LEU A 86 12.09 8.53 4.34
CA LEU A 86 12.59 8.04 5.62
C LEU A 86 12.87 6.53 5.61
N LEU A 87 11.94 5.74 5.07
CA LEU A 87 12.05 4.28 5.05
C LEU A 87 13.17 3.77 4.14
N LEU A 88 13.39 4.46 3.02
CA LEU A 88 14.40 4.08 2.03
C LEU A 88 15.76 4.71 2.32
N GLY A 89 15.88 5.57 3.33
CA GLY A 89 17.11 6.31 3.62
C GLY A 89 17.45 7.36 2.56
N GLU A 90 16.43 7.91 1.91
CA GLU A 90 16.55 8.75 0.72
C GLU A 90 16.17 10.21 0.98
N ASN A 91 16.60 11.11 0.10
CA ASN A 91 16.20 12.51 0.19
C ASN A 91 14.76 12.69 -0.34
N PRO A 92 13.85 13.40 0.37
CA PRO A 92 12.50 13.67 -0.12
C PRO A 92 12.43 14.35 -1.50
N ARG A 93 13.43 15.17 -1.85
CA ARG A 93 13.54 15.76 -3.19
C ARG A 93 13.84 14.70 -4.24
N GLN A 94 14.69 13.73 -3.92
CA GLN A 94 15.03 12.64 -4.82
C GLN A 94 13.81 11.74 -5.08
N VAL A 95 13.04 11.43 -4.03
CA VAL A 95 11.76 10.71 -4.15
C VAL A 95 10.74 11.49 -5.01
N ARG A 96 10.69 12.82 -4.91
CA ARG A 96 9.86 13.66 -5.79
C ARG A 96 10.34 13.64 -7.24
N ARG A 97 11.65 13.57 -7.48
CA ARG A 97 12.22 13.43 -8.83
C ARG A 97 11.91 12.07 -9.46
N TRP A 98 11.86 11.01 -8.67
CA TRP A 98 11.31 9.73 -9.12
C TRP A 98 9.87 9.91 -9.59
N ARG A 99 9.05 10.67 -8.85
CA ARG A 99 7.65 10.93 -9.22
C ARG A 99 7.47 11.64 -10.55
N SER A 100 8.29 12.64 -10.83
CA SER A 100 8.27 13.35 -12.09
C SER A 100 8.88 12.56 -13.24
N GLY A 101 9.59 11.47 -12.96
CA GLY A 101 10.38 10.73 -13.95
C GLY A 101 11.73 11.39 -14.26
N ASP A 102 12.15 12.38 -13.46
CA ASP A 102 13.43 13.08 -13.63
C ASP A 102 14.61 12.29 -13.06
N ALA A 103 14.36 11.14 -12.43
CA ALA A 103 15.35 10.23 -11.89
C ALA A 103 14.78 8.82 -11.69
N GLU A 104 15.64 7.79 -11.75
CA GLU A 104 15.26 6.41 -11.41
C GLU A 104 15.41 6.15 -9.91
N PRO A 105 14.47 5.41 -9.27
CA PRO A 105 14.71 4.82 -7.95
C PRO A 105 15.82 3.77 -8.03
N PRO A 106 16.78 3.71 -7.09
CA PRO A 106 17.85 2.72 -7.13
C PRO A 106 17.30 1.29 -6.97
N ARG A 107 18.01 0.31 -7.54
CA ARG A 107 17.59 -1.11 -7.53
C ARG A 107 17.28 -1.63 -6.12
N ALA A 108 18.07 -1.24 -5.12
CA ALA A 108 17.86 -1.64 -3.72
C ALA A 108 16.51 -1.13 -3.17
N ALA A 109 16.17 0.13 -3.42
CA ALA A 109 14.89 0.71 -3.02
C ALA A 109 13.71 0.01 -3.70
N ARG A 110 13.83 -0.28 -5.01
CA ARG A 110 12.80 -1.04 -5.75
C ARG A 110 12.60 -2.44 -5.16
N HIS A 111 13.69 -3.15 -4.91
CA HIS A 111 13.64 -4.50 -4.35
C HIS A 111 13.02 -4.51 -2.96
N TRP A 112 13.44 -3.59 -2.09
CA TRP A 112 12.89 -3.45 -0.75
C TRP A 112 11.39 -3.17 -0.76
N LEU A 113 10.92 -2.24 -1.60
CA LEU A 113 9.49 -1.92 -1.73
C LEU A 113 8.66 -3.13 -2.18
N VAL A 114 9.18 -3.94 -3.09
CA VAL A 114 8.50 -5.16 -3.55
C VAL A 114 8.40 -6.19 -2.43
N MET A 115 9.48 -6.38 -1.66
CA MET A 115 9.47 -7.31 -0.53
C MET A 115 8.51 -6.85 0.56
N GLU A 116 8.57 -5.58 0.95
CA GLU A 116 7.69 -5.00 1.96
C GLU A 116 6.22 -5.04 1.53
N CYS A 117 5.93 -4.79 0.24
CA CYS A 117 4.60 -4.97 -0.34
C CYS A 117 4.07 -6.39 -0.14
N ARG A 118 4.90 -7.40 -0.44
CA ARG A 118 4.49 -8.81 -0.32
C ARG A 118 4.18 -9.17 1.12
N THR A 119 5.02 -8.73 2.06
CA THR A 119 4.76 -8.89 3.50
C THR A 119 3.42 -8.26 3.88
N ARG A 120 3.18 -7.02 3.46
CA ARG A 120 1.96 -6.30 3.81
C ARG A 120 0.69 -6.90 3.19
N ILE A 121 0.78 -7.42 1.96
CA ILE A 121 -0.30 -8.16 1.33
C ILE A 121 -0.64 -9.42 2.14
N ALA A 122 0.37 -10.18 2.57
CA ALA A 122 0.14 -11.37 3.38
C ALA A 122 -0.53 -11.04 4.73
N GLU A 123 -0.08 -9.97 5.39
CA GLU A 123 -0.71 -9.49 6.63
C GLU A 123 -2.17 -9.05 6.43
N LEU A 124 -2.45 -8.32 5.34
CA LEU A 124 -3.81 -7.91 4.99
C LEU A 124 -4.70 -9.10 4.67
N GLN A 125 -4.20 -10.09 3.93
CA GLN A 125 -4.92 -11.32 3.63
C GLN A 125 -5.26 -12.08 4.91
N ALA A 126 -4.30 -12.24 5.83
CA ALA A 126 -4.55 -12.87 7.13
C ALA A 126 -5.61 -12.10 7.93
N ALA A 127 -5.55 -10.77 7.98
CA ALA A 127 -6.55 -9.96 8.67
C ALA A 127 -7.96 -10.08 8.04
N VAL A 128 -8.04 -10.15 6.70
CA VAL A 128 -9.31 -10.40 6.00
C VAL A 128 -9.86 -11.78 6.33
N GLU A 129 -9.00 -12.80 6.41
CA GLU A 129 -9.41 -14.16 6.79
C GLU A 129 -9.91 -14.23 8.23
N GLU A 130 -9.26 -13.54 9.17
CA GLU A 130 -9.74 -13.38 10.54
C GLU A 130 -11.11 -12.68 10.60
N LEU A 131 -11.31 -11.63 9.80
CA LEU A 131 -12.60 -10.95 9.70
C LEU A 131 -13.69 -11.84 9.09
N ALA A 132 -13.36 -12.64 8.08
CA ALA A 132 -14.29 -13.57 7.47
C ALA A 132 -14.81 -14.65 8.44
N ARG A 133 -14.08 -14.95 9.52
CA ARG A 133 -14.57 -15.85 10.58
C ARG A 133 -15.69 -15.21 11.41
N LEU A 134 -15.77 -13.88 11.45
CA LEU A 134 -16.82 -13.15 12.16
C LEU A 134 -18.11 -13.04 11.34
N ASP A 135 -18.02 -13.17 10.01
CA ASP A 135 -19.14 -13.13 9.08
C ASP A 135 -19.05 -14.31 8.11
N PRO A 136 -19.37 -15.54 8.57
CA PRO A 136 -19.23 -16.74 7.75
C PRO A 136 -20.13 -16.62 6.52
N PRO A 137 -19.63 -17.00 5.32
CA PRO A 137 -20.46 -16.95 4.12
C PRO A 137 -21.71 -17.82 4.30
N PRO A 138 -22.85 -17.42 3.72
CA PRO A 138 -24.06 -18.23 3.78
C PRO A 138 -23.77 -19.64 3.21
N PRO A 139 -24.38 -20.69 3.79
CA PRO A 139 -24.16 -22.04 3.31
C PRO A 139 -24.47 -22.13 1.81
N PRO A 140 -23.71 -22.92 1.04
CA PRO A 140 -24.00 -23.13 -0.37
C PRO A 140 -25.44 -23.62 -0.52
N PRO A 141 -26.17 -23.21 -1.58
CA PRO A 141 -27.51 -23.72 -1.83
C PRO A 141 -27.45 -25.25 -1.90
N GLU A 142 -28.40 -25.90 -1.23
CA GLU A 142 -28.50 -27.36 -1.27
C GLU A 142 -28.55 -27.81 -2.74
N PRO A 143 -27.74 -28.82 -3.14
CA PRO A 143 -27.85 -29.38 -4.47
C PRO A 143 -29.31 -29.82 -4.68
N PRO A 144 -29.89 -29.58 -5.86
CA PRO A 144 -31.25 -30.01 -6.12
C PRO A 144 -31.35 -31.50 -5.80
N ALA A 145 -32.37 -31.86 -5.00
CA ALA A 145 -32.65 -33.26 -4.67
C ALA A 145 -32.59 -34.09 -5.96
N PRO A 146 -31.93 -35.26 -5.95
CA PRO A 146 -31.85 -36.09 -7.15
C PRO A 146 -33.26 -36.28 -7.67
N THR A 147 -33.51 -35.82 -8.90
CA THR A 147 -34.80 -35.99 -9.57
C THR A 147 -35.13 -37.46 -9.46
N ALA A 148 -36.23 -37.80 -8.78
CA ALA A 148 -36.67 -39.18 -8.66
C ALA A 148 -36.62 -39.82 -10.05
N PRO A 149 -36.08 -41.05 -10.19
CA PRO A 149 -35.95 -41.69 -11.49
C PRO A 149 -37.31 -41.63 -12.18
N GLN A 150 -37.41 -40.84 -13.24
CA GLN A 150 -38.61 -40.82 -14.04
C GLN A 150 -38.70 -42.21 -14.66
N ARG A 151 -39.69 -43.00 -14.23
CA ARG A 151 -40.07 -44.21 -14.96
C ARG A 151 -40.30 -43.76 -16.39
N GLN A 152 -39.41 -44.17 -17.28
CA GLN A 152 -39.65 -43.99 -18.71
C GLN A 152 -41.02 -44.64 -18.97
N PRO A 153 -41.93 -43.96 -19.69
CA PRO A 153 -43.17 -44.60 -20.10
C PRO A 153 -42.78 -45.87 -20.86
N CYS A 154 -43.16 -47.03 -20.34
CA CYS A 154 -42.93 -48.30 -21.02
C CYS A 154 -43.51 -48.16 -22.42
N ASP A 155 -42.69 -48.42 -23.45
CA ASP A 155 -43.16 -48.45 -24.82
C ASP A 155 -44.33 -49.47 -24.86
N PRO A 156 -45.53 -49.10 -25.34
CA PRO A 156 -46.66 -50.03 -25.42
C PRO A 156 -46.39 -51.24 -26.34
N ARG A 157 -45.26 -51.25 -27.07
CA ARG A 157 -44.77 -52.38 -27.87
C ARG A 157 -43.71 -53.22 -27.15
N GLN A 158 -43.15 -52.75 -26.05
CA GLN A 158 -42.29 -53.55 -25.18
C GLN A 158 -43.17 -54.44 -24.32
N VAL A 159 -43.30 -55.69 -24.73
CA VAL A 159 -43.79 -56.76 -23.86
C VAL A 159 -42.73 -56.95 -22.78
N ASP A 160 -43.10 -56.77 -21.53
CA ASP A 160 -42.24 -57.13 -20.41
C ASP A 160 -42.08 -58.67 -20.43
N LEU A 161 -40.86 -59.12 -20.71
CA LEU A 161 -40.54 -60.54 -20.86
C LEU A 161 -40.81 -61.31 -19.57
N GLU A 162 -40.70 -60.64 -18.41
CA GLU A 162 -41.00 -61.21 -17.10
C GLU A 162 -42.51 -61.47 -16.94
N ASP A 163 -43.36 -60.51 -17.31
CA ASP A 163 -44.83 -60.69 -17.31
C ASP A 163 -45.28 -61.76 -18.32
N TRP A 164 -44.64 -61.84 -19.49
CA TRP A 164 -44.97 -62.86 -20.50
C TRP A 164 -44.55 -64.28 -20.06
N LEU A 165 -43.40 -64.40 -19.39
CA LEU A 165 -42.94 -65.67 -18.82
C LEU A 165 -43.80 -66.13 -17.65
N ASP A 166 -44.31 -65.22 -16.83
CA ASP A 166 -45.23 -65.58 -15.74
C ASP A 166 -46.64 -65.90 -16.25
N ALA A 167 -47.11 -65.26 -17.32
CA ALA A 167 -48.38 -65.59 -17.96
C ALA A 167 -48.38 -66.93 -18.72
N THR A 168 -47.20 -67.49 -19.01
CA THR A 168 -47.03 -68.74 -19.77
C THR A 168 -46.61 -69.94 -18.92
N LYS A 169 -46.47 -69.77 -17.60
CA LYS A 169 -46.31 -70.92 -16.68
C LYS A 169 -47.65 -71.67 -16.53
N PRO A 170 -47.65 -73.01 -16.68
CA PRO A 170 -48.85 -73.84 -16.56
C PRO A 170 -49.39 -73.94 -15.12
#